data_AF-A0A0D0E6X4-F1
#
_entry.id   AF-A0A0D0E6X4-F1
#
_cell.length_a   1.000
_cell.length_b   1.000
_cell.length_c   1.000
_cell.angle_alpha   90.00
_cell.angle_beta   90.00
_cell.angle_gamma   90.00
#
_symmetry.space_group_name_H-M   'P 1'
#
loop_
_entity.id
_entity.type
_entity.pdbx_description
1 polymer ?
#
loop_
_entity_poly.entity_id
_entity_poly.type
_entity_poly.pdbx_seq_one_letter_code
_entity_poly.pdbx_strand_id
1 'polypeptide(L)'
;MDSGTRSKLNKLQIYLDHLPDSLPFRGSAESDYGFDFFGIQDEDEEDLGLEGAVNRQLEVRLGHRNNGPVKFKERGPGLLPVVTVLENYLNDFPGSVILMKWLDDLICSAQQAFENAKHLLPDVSLTPVLSESSAIGERDDQAVRTTTGKPVQKLDSKILLTYEDSAYMDLPKINDKRGSGMNILPLLLKVSQCCQKKMQEKPTDRVRCIGSKGCAQTWAHPRNRQRILAHASKCIWLPTELREAALEQMADNAIGPAAEITPSASTSRRSLAHSSPMMAKTHHPT
;
A
#
# COMPACT_ATOMS: atom_id res chain seq x y z
N MET A 1 -9.40 -1.44 -21.24
CA MET A 1 -8.19 -0.60 -21.39
C MET A 1 -8.42 0.48 -22.44
N ASP A 2 -8.00 1.71 -22.18
CA ASP A 2 -8.12 2.84 -23.11
C ASP A 2 -7.04 2.83 -24.21
N SER A 3 -7.26 3.62 -25.26
CA SER A 3 -6.34 3.70 -26.41
C SER A 3 -4.97 4.29 -26.07
N GLY A 4 -4.90 5.18 -25.07
CA GLY A 4 -3.64 5.77 -24.61
C GLY A 4 -2.75 4.74 -23.93
N THR A 5 -3.33 3.93 -23.04
CA THR A 5 -2.61 2.84 -22.38
C THR A 5 -2.12 1.78 -23.37
N ARG A 6 -2.96 1.38 -24.33
CA ARG A 6 -2.55 0.42 -25.38
C ARG A 6 -1.40 0.95 -26.24
N SER A 7 -1.45 2.23 -26.62
CA SER A 7 -0.36 2.87 -27.38
C SER A 7 0.96 2.86 -26.61
N LYS A 8 0.93 3.10 -25.29
CA LYS A 8 2.10 3.01 -24.42
C LYS A 8 2.66 1.58 -24.33
N LEU A 9 1.80 0.56 -24.22
CA LEU A 9 2.25 -0.84 -24.21
C LEU A 9 2.92 -1.23 -25.53
N ASN A 10 2.33 -0.87 -26.67
CA ASN A 10 2.94 -1.10 -27.99
C ASN A 10 4.30 -0.40 -28.12
N LYS A 11 4.38 0.84 -27.64
CA LYS A 11 5.63 1.60 -27.60
C LYS A 11 6.69 0.91 -26.75
N LEU A 12 6.31 0.43 -25.57
CA LEU A 12 7.23 -0.31 -24.70
C LEU A 12 7.72 -1.59 -25.38
N GLN A 13 6.83 -2.37 -26.00
CA GLN A 13 7.18 -3.58 -26.73
C GLN A 13 8.27 -3.32 -27.78
N ILE A 14 8.03 -2.35 -28.68
CA ILE A 14 8.99 -1.97 -29.72
C ILE A 14 10.34 -1.56 -29.12
N TYR A 15 10.32 -0.79 -28.03
CA TYR A 15 11.55 -0.35 -27.40
C TYR A 15 12.33 -1.50 -26.76
N LEU A 16 11.65 -2.45 -26.11
CA LEU A 16 12.29 -3.61 -25.50
C LEU A 16 12.85 -4.58 -26.56
N ASP A 17 12.15 -4.76 -27.69
CA ASP A 17 12.60 -5.59 -28.81
C ASP A 17 13.87 -5.04 -29.48
N HIS A 18 14.05 -3.72 -29.44
CA HIS A 18 15.16 -3.04 -30.10
C HIS A 18 16.20 -2.45 -29.15
N LEU A 19 16.23 -2.87 -27.87
CA LEU A 19 17.21 -2.37 -26.91
C LEU A 19 18.65 -2.47 -27.46
N PRO A 20 19.50 -1.44 -27.25
CA PRO A 20 20.83 -1.41 -27.83
C PRO A 20 21.73 -2.58 -27.40
N ASP A 21 22.64 -2.98 -28.30
CA ASP A 21 23.64 -4.03 -28.07
C ASP A 21 24.67 -3.70 -26.98
N SER A 22 24.71 -2.46 -26.48
CA SER A 22 25.47 -2.09 -25.30
C SER A 22 24.97 -2.78 -24.02
N LEU A 23 23.72 -3.27 -24.03
CA LEU A 23 23.20 -4.14 -22.97
C LEU A 23 23.47 -5.61 -23.34
N PRO A 24 23.93 -6.45 -22.39
CA PRO A 24 24.16 -7.86 -22.65
C PRO A 24 22.86 -8.55 -23.04
N PHE A 25 22.94 -9.42 -24.05
CA PHE A 25 21.84 -10.32 -24.39
C PHE A 25 21.88 -11.54 -23.47
N ARG A 26 20.75 -11.86 -22.83
CA ARG A 26 20.60 -13.08 -22.05
C ARG A 26 19.41 -13.91 -22.52
N GLY A 27 19.63 -15.21 -22.68
CA GLY A 27 18.54 -16.17 -22.91
C GLY A 27 17.67 -16.35 -21.67
N SER A 28 16.48 -16.94 -21.81
CA SER A 28 15.51 -17.08 -20.71
C SER A 28 16.06 -17.78 -19.47
N ALA A 29 16.90 -18.80 -19.63
CA ALA A 29 17.48 -19.55 -18.52
C ALA A 29 18.55 -18.78 -17.73
N GLU A 30 19.15 -17.75 -18.33
CA GLU A 30 20.25 -16.97 -17.76
C GLU A 30 19.84 -15.55 -17.38
N SER A 31 18.58 -15.19 -17.65
CA SER A 31 18.04 -13.85 -17.42
C SER A 31 17.90 -13.56 -15.93
N ASP A 32 18.35 -12.38 -15.52
CA ASP A 32 18.18 -11.88 -14.15
C ASP A 32 16.73 -11.44 -13.88
N TYR A 33 15.90 -11.27 -14.91
CA TYR A 33 14.51 -10.81 -14.79
C TYR A 33 13.49 -11.95 -14.62
N GLY A 34 13.58 -12.97 -15.47
CA GLY A 34 12.70 -14.15 -15.40
C GLY A 34 11.20 -13.82 -15.46
N PHE A 35 10.77 -12.92 -16.36
CA PHE A 35 9.34 -12.61 -16.56
C PHE A 35 8.56 -13.74 -17.25
N ASP A 36 9.25 -14.69 -17.91
CA ASP A 36 8.65 -15.91 -18.46
C ASP A 36 7.92 -16.75 -17.40
N PHE A 37 8.32 -16.60 -16.13
CA PHE A 37 7.72 -17.28 -14.97
C PHE A 37 7.10 -16.26 -14.02
N PHE A 38 6.50 -15.20 -14.55
CA PHE A 38 5.82 -14.20 -13.73
C PHE A 38 4.61 -14.83 -13.04
N GLY A 39 4.71 -15.00 -11.73
CA GLY A 39 3.62 -15.43 -10.86
C GLY A 39 3.53 -14.53 -9.64
N ILE A 40 2.32 -14.44 -9.11
CA ILE A 40 2.03 -13.81 -7.82
C ILE A 40 2.13 -14.89 -6.74
N GLN A 41 2.71 -14.55 -5.59
CA GLN A 41 2.71 -15.43 -4.43
C GLN A 41 1.38 -15.24 -3.69
N ASP A 42 0.72 -16.35 -3.34
CA ASP A 42 -0.57 -16.33 -2.64
C ASP A 42 -0.51 -15.48 -1.37
N GLU A 43 0.60 -15.55 -0.63
CA GLU A 43 0.77 -14.74 0.59
C GLU A 43 0.85 -13.24 0.30
N ASP A 44 1.48 -12.84 -0.81
CA ASP A 44 1.56 -11.44 -1.21
C ASP A 44 0.20 -10.91 -1.70
N GLU A 45 -0.59 -11.75 -2.38
CA GLU A 45 -1.95 -11.38 -2.78
C GLU A 45 -2.89 -11.25 -1.57
N GLU A 46 -2.86 -12.21 -0.65
CA GLU A 46 -3.62 -12.14 0.62
C GLU A 46 -3.26 -10.89 1.41
N ASP A 47 -1.96 -10.59 1.50
CA ASP A 47 -1.48 -9.47 2.29
C ASP A 47 -1.71 -8.13 1.57
N LEU A 48 -1.32 -7.98 0.31
CA LEU A 48 -1.26 -6.68 -0.37
C LEU A 48 -2.46 -6.40 -1.30
N GLY A 49 -3.29 -7.40 -1.54
CA GLY A 49 -4.20 -7.43 -2.69
C GLY A 49 -3.44 -7.66 -4.00
N LEU A 50 -4.15 -8.07 -5.04
CA LEU A 50 -3.54 -8.44 -6.33
C LEU A 50 -2.67 -7.31 -6.92
N GLU A 51 -3.18 -6.08 -6.99
CA GLU A 51 -2.41 -4.92 -7.48
C GLU A 51 -1.11 -4.69 -6.67
N GLY A 52 -1.20 -4.80 -5.33
CA GLY A 52 -0.06 -4.62 -4.45
C GLY A 52 0.97 -5.76 -4.58
N ALA A 53 0.51 -6.99 -4.78
CA ALA A 53 1.35 -8.15 -5.02
C ALA A 53 2.07 -8.06 -6.37
N VAL A 54 1.39 -7.60 -7.43
CA VAL A 54 2.00 -7.30 -8.73
C VAL A 54 3.08 -6.22 -8.58
N ASN A 55 2.79 -5.12 -7.89
CA ASN A 55 3.79 -4.07 -7.63
C ASN A 55 5.02 -4.63 -6.92
N ARG A 56 4.82 -5.43 -5.86
CA ARG A 56 5.90 -6.07 -5.11
C ARG A 56 6.75 -6.95 -6.01
N GLN A 57 6.13 -7.77 -6.86
CA GLN A 57 6.85 -8.67 -7.74
C GLN A 57 7.61 -7.94 -8.85
N LEU A 58 7.08 -6.81 -9.34
CA LEU A 58 7.80 -5.92 -10.24
C LEU A 58 9.04 -5.31 -9.56
N GLU A 59 8.93 -4.84 -8.31
CA GLU A 59 10.07 -4.34 -7.53
C GLU A 59 11.15 -5.40 -7.31
N VAL A 60 10.77 -6.67 -7.10
CA VAL A 60 11.72 -7.78 -6.92
C VAL A 60 12.55 -8.01 -8.20
N ARG A 61 11.90 -8.03 -9.37
CA ARG A 61 12.57 -8.32 -10.64
C ARG A 61 13.34 -7.13 -11.22
N LEU A 62 12.72 -5.95 -11.18
CA LEU A 62 13.25 -4.75 -11.82
C LEU A 62 14.10 -3.90 -10.86
N GLY A 63 13.89 -4.06 -9.56
CA GLY A 63 14.49 -3.23 -8.51
C GLY A 63 13.57 -2.11 -8.03
N HIS A 64 14.01 -1.41 -6.98
CA HIS A 64 13.27 -0.30 -6.39
C HIS A 64 13.29 0.97 -7.26
N ARG A 65 12.20 1.73 -7.23
CA ARG A 65 11.97 2.96 -8.01
C ARG A 65 12.52 4.23 -7.36
N ASN A 66 13.17 4.08 -6.20
CA ASN A 66 13.48 5.17 -5.27
C ASN A 66 14.57 6.12 -5.82
N ASN A 67 15.31 5.68 -6.84
CA ASN A 67 16.45 6.41 -7.41
C ASN A 67 16.22 6.82 -8.88
N GLY A 68 14.96 7.00 -9.29
CA GLY A 68 14.57 7.34 -10.66
C GLY A 68 14.11 6.12 -11.47
N PRO A 69 13.95 6.26 -12.80
CA PRO A 69 13.58 5.16 -13.69
C PRO A 69 14.52 3.98 -13.51
N VAL A 70 13.98 2.76 -13.57
CA VAL A 70 14.77 1.53 -13.45
C VAL A 70 15.84 1.49 -14.55
N LYS A 71 17.03 0.96 -14.28
CA LYS A 71 18.03 0.75 -15.34
C LYS A 71 17.97 -0.68 -15.84
N PHE A 72 17.80 -0.85 -17.15
CA PHE A 72 17.90 -2.18 -17.75
C PHE A 72 19.33 -2.71 -17.62
N LYS A 73 19.45 -3.95 -17.16
CA LYS A 73 20.74 -4.64 -16.95
C LYS A 73 21.11 -5.52 -18.13
N GLU A 74 20.11 -5.93 -18.91
CA GLU A 74 20.20 -6.87 -20.00
C GLU A 74 19.02 -6.68 -20.97
N ARG A 75 19.15 -7.25 -22.17
CA ARG A 75 18.10 -7.39 -23.16
C ARG A 75 17.84 -8.88 -23.44
N GLY A 76 16.68 -9.20 -24.00
CA GLY A 76 16.35 -10.55 -24.43
C GLY A 76 15.02 -11.08 -23.88
N PRO A 77 14.73 -12.37 -24.13
CA PRO A 77 13.42 -12.96 -23.89
C PRO A 77 12.98 -12.93 -22.43
N GLY A 78 13.91 -12.94 -21.45
CA GLY A 78 13.52 -12.90 -20.04
C GLY A 78 12.93 -11.55 -19.57
N LEU A 79 13.10 -10.47 -20.35
CA LEU A 79 12.54 -9.14 -20.06
C LEU A 79 11.24 -8.87 -20.81
N LEU A 80 11.13 -9.30 -22.08
CA LEU A 80 9.99 -8.99 -22.96
C LEU A 80 8.60 -9.27 -22.36
N PRO A 81 8.37 -10.39 -21.62
CA PRO A 81 7.04 -10.70 -21.08
C PRO A 81 6.53 -9.69 -20.04
N VAL A 82 7.36 -8.75 -19.57
CA VAL A 82 6.89 -7.63 -18.72
C VAL A 82 5.78 -6.83 -19.40
N VAL A 83 5.77 -6.74 -20.73
CA VAL A 83 4.71 -6.05 -21.49
C VAL A 83 3.39 -6.80 -21.33
N THR A 84 3.39 -8.12 -21.53
CA THR A 84 2.20 -8.97 -21.35
C THR A 84 1.71 -8.96 -19.91
N VAL A 85 2.63 -8.97 -18.93
CA VAL A 85 2.28 -8.82 -17.51
C VAL A 85 1.55 -7.51 -17.27
N LEU A 86 2.11 -6.38 -17.74
CA LEU A 86 1.47 -5.08 -17.57
C LEU A 86 0.14 -4.97 -18.32
N GLU A 87 0.06 -5.51 -19.54
CA GLU A 87 -1.18 -5.55 -20.31
C GLU A 87 -2.29 -6.28 -19.57
N ASN A 88 -2.01 -7.49 -19.06
CA ASN A 88 -2.98 -8.29 -18.32
C ASN A 88 -3.51 -7.55 -17.09
N TYR A 89 -2.61 -7.05 -16.23
CA TYR A 89 -3.04 -6.39 -15.00
C TYR A 89 -3.62 -4.98 -15.22
N LEU A 90 -3.25 -4.27 -16.29
CA LEU A 90 -3.91 -3.00 -16.66
C LEU A 90 -5.29 -3.23 -17.31
N ASN A 91 -5.56 -4.42 -17.85
CA ASN A 91 -6.92 -4.79 -18.24
C ASN A 91 -7.80 -5.01 -17.00
N ASP A 92 -7.28 -5.67 -15.97
CA ASP A 92 -8.00 -5.91 -14.71
C ASP A 92 -8.12 -4.63 -13.85
N PHE A 93 -7.11 -3.76 -13.90
CA PHE A 93 -7.02 -2.52 -13.12
C PHE A 93 -6.77 -1.29 -14.02
N PRO A 94 -7.74 -0.88 -14.85
CA PRO A 94 -7.54 0.21 -15.83
C PRO A 94 -7.31 1.59 -15.20
N GLY A 95 -7.64 1.77 -13.92
CA GLY A 95 -7.38 2.99 -13.16
C GLY A 95 -6.12 2.92 -12.28
N SER A 96 -5.31 1.85 -12.40
CA SER A 96 -4.15 1.65 -11.55
C SER A 96 -3.08 2.71 -11.81
N VAL A 97 -2.97 3.67 -10.89
CA VAL A 97 -1.89 4.67 -10.93
C VAL A 97 -0.53 4.00 -10.79
N ILE A 98 -0.44 2.92 -10.00
CA ILE A 98 0.82 2.23 -9.73
C ILE A 98 1.34 1.51 -10.98
N LEU A 99 0.48 0.73 -11.66
CA LEU A 99 0.85 -0.01 -12.87
C LEU A 99 1.10 0.93 -14.06
N MET A 100 0.31 1.99 -14.20
CA MET A 100 0.57 3.02 -15.20
C MET A 100 1.93 3.69 -14.99
N LYS A 101 2.29 3.95 -13.73
CA LYS A 101 3.60 4.50 -13.41
C LYS A 101 4.73 3.50 -13.68
N TRP A 102 4.50 2.19 -13.60
CA TRP A 102 5.48 1.19 -14.04
C TRP A 102 5.68 1.19 -15.54
N LEU A 103 4.58 1.26 -16.30
CA LEU A 103 4.61 1.37 -17.76
C LEU A 103 5.40 2.62 -18.20
N ASP A 104 5.11 3.78 -17.60
CA ASP A 104 5.81 5.02 -17.91
C ASP A 104 7.30 4.96 -17.54
N ASP A 105 7.64 4.41 -16.37
CA ASP A 105 9.03 4.25 -15.94
C ASP A 105 9.80 3.35 -16.91
N LEU A 106 9.24 2.21 -17.31
CA LEU A 106 9.91 1.28 -18.24
C LEU A 106 10.11 1.89 -19.63
N ILE A 107 9.18 2.71 -20.11
CA ILE A 107 9.36 3.47 -21.35
C ILE A 107 10.52 4.46 -21.19
N CYS A 108 10.55 5.21 -20.09
CA CYS A 108 11.64 6.15 -19.81
C CYS A 108 13.00 5.44 -19.72
N SER A 109 13.03 4.28 -19.05
CA SER A 109 14.19 3.41 -18.92
C SER A 109 14.72 2.94 -20.26
N ALA A 110 13.82 2.53 -21.16
CA ALA A 110 14.21 2.09 -22.49
C ALA A 110 14.79 3.25 -23.30
N GLN A 111 14.12 4.41 -23.25
CA GLN A 111 14.60 5.62 -23.93
C GLN A 111 15.99 6.03 -23.46
N GLN A 112 16.23 5.99 -22.14
CA GLN A 112 17.52 6.30 -21.57
C GLN A 112 18.60 5.28 -21.96
N ALA A 113 18.24 4.00 -22.17
CA ALA A 113 19.17 3.01 -22.71
C ALA A 113 19.63 3.37 -24.13
N PHE A 114 18.71 3.79 -25.01
CA PHE A 114 19.05 4.29 -26.36
C PHE A 114 19.92 5.56 -26.29
N GLU A 115 19.55 6.52 -25.46
CA GLU A 115 20.29 7.76 -25.28
C GLU A 115 21.72 7.50 -24.81
N ASN A 116 21.90 6.65 -23.79
CA ASN A 116 23.21 6.25 -23.28
C ASN A 116 24.06 5.52 -24.33
N ALA A 117 23.42 4.70 -25.18
CA ALA A 117 24.07 4.05 -26.32
C ALA A 117 24.33 5.00 -27.50
N LYS A 118 23.83 6.24 -27.45
CA LYS A 118 23.83 7.21 -28.57
C LYS A 118 23.13 6.67 -29.82
N HIS A 119 22.12 5.83 -29.63
CA HIS A 119 21.29 5.28 -30.69
C HIS A 119 20.00 6.11 -30.83
N LEU A 120 19.45 6.16 -32.04
CA LEU A 120 18.13 6.75 -32.28
C LEU A 120 17.04 5.84 -31.72
N LEU A 121 15.96 6.45 -31.22
CA LEU A 121 14.77 5.70 -30.81
C LEU A 121 14.11 5.07 -32.03
N PRO A 122 13.62 3.82 -31.94
CA PRO A 122 12.80 3.22 -32.97
C PRO A 122 11.55 4.07 -33.25
N ASP A 123 11.18 4.23 -34.51
CA ASP A 123 9.94 4.91 -34.87
C ASP A 123 8.74 4.04 -34.52
N VAL A 124 7.90 4.54 -33.63
CA VAL A 124 6.71 3.86 -33.10
C VAL A 124 5.52 3.98 -34.07
N SER A 125 5.64 4.80 -35.12
CA SER A 125 4.53 5.22 -35.99
C SER A 125 4.19 4.25 -37.13
N LEU A 126 4.91 3.12 -37.30
CA LEU A 126 4.89 2.34 -38.56
C LEU A 126 4.56 0.84 -38.46
N THR A 127 4.06 0.32 -37.34
CA THR A 127 3.66 -1.10 -37.27
C THR A 127 2.18 -1.32 -37.64
N PRO A 128 1.87 -2.14 -38.67
CA PRO A 128 0.49 -2.46 -39.03
C PRO A 128 -0.10 -3.47 -38.05
N VAL A 129 -1.18 -3.06 -37.38
CA VAL A 129 -2.02 -3.93 -36.55
C VAL A 129 -2.78 -4.88 -37.47
N LEU A 130 -2.44 -6.16 -37.45
CA LEU A 130 -3.22 -7.20 -38.12
C LEU A 130 -4.32 -7.74 -37.19
N SER A 131 -5.54 -7.38 -37.58
CA SER A 131 -6.79 -8.15 -37.55
C SER A 131 -7.46 -8.47 -36.22
N GLU A 132 -8.55 -7.72 -36.02
CA GLU A 132 -9.76 -8.11 -35.30
C GLU A 132 -10.37 -9.42 -35.81
N SER A 133 -11.07 -10.12 -34.92
CA SER A 133 -12.40 -10.61 -35.27
C SER A 133 -13.33 -10.58 -34.06
N SER A 134 -14.49 -10.00 -34.32
CA SER A 134 -15.56 -9.58 -33.44
C SER A 134 -16.33 -10.71 -32.76
N ALA A 135 -16.96 -10.40 -31.62
CA ALA A 135 -18.38 -10.73 -31.42
C ALA A 135 -19.01 -9.76 -30.40
N ILE A 136 -20.03 -9.07 -30.89
CA ILE A 136 -20.90 -8.11 -30.21
C ILE A 136 -21.85 -8.86 -29.28
N GLY A 137 -22.06 -8.33 -28.09
CA GLY A 137 -23.13 -8.74 -27.17
C GLY A 137 -23.48 -7.58 -26.24
N GLU A 138 -24.45 -6.77 -26.66
CA GLU A 138 -25.07 -5.71 -25.86
C GLU A 138 -25.82 -6.31 -24.65
N ARG A 139 -25.74 -5.64 -23.50
CA ARG A 139 -26.86 -5.51 -22.55
C ARG A 139 -26.59 -4.37 -21.56
N ASP A 140 -27.51 -3.42 -21.59
CA ASP A 140 -27.79 -2.44 -20.53
C ASP A 140 -28.03 -3.16 -19.19
N ASP A 141 -27.51 -2.60 -18.09
CA ASP A 141 -28.39 -2.09 -17.04
C ASP A 141 -27.64 -1.27 -15.97
N GLN A 142 -28.37 -0.25 -15.53
CA GLN A 142 -28.01 0.87 -14.70
C GLN A 142 -28.04 0.52 -13.20
N ALA A 143 -27.06 0.98 -12.41
CA ALA A 143 -27.27 1.22 -10.98
C ALA A 143 -26.23 2.17 -10.38
N VAL A 144 -26.57 3.45 -10.36
CA VAL A 144 -25.96 4.48 -9.51
C VAL A 144 -26.23 4.10 -8.05
N ARG A 145 -25.16 3.95 -7.25
CA ARG A 145 -25.26 3.94 -5.78
C ARG A 145 -24.37 5.02 -5.19
N THR A 146 -25.02 6.13 -4.88
CA THR A 146 -24.60 7.11 -3.89
C THR A 146 -24.53 6.47 -2.50
N THR A 147 -23.38 6.54 -1.84
CA THR A 147 -23.27 6.24 -0.40
C THR A 147 -23.06 7.54 0.38
N THR A 148 -24.17 8.01 0.95
CA THR A 148 -24.25 9.02 2.00
C THR A 148 -23.53 8.57 3.27
N GLY A 149 -22.76 9.48 3.87
CA GLY A 149 -22.05 9.27 5.13
C GLY A 149 -22.96 8.93 6.30
N LYS A 150 -22.51 8.00 7.14
CA LYS A 150 -23.13 7.68 8.43
C LYS A 150 -22.26 8.19 9.59
N PRO A 151 -22.88 8.64 10.69
CA PRO A 151 -22.17 9.18 11.85
C PRO A 151 -21.40 8.09 12.61
N VAL A 152 -20.23 8.49 13.12
CA VAL A 152 -19.30 7.67 13.92
C VAL A 152 -20.02 7.15 15.17
N GLN A 153 -20.32 5.85 15.19
CA GLN A 153 -20.78 5.14 16.38
C GLN A 153 -19.59 4.95 17.34
N LYS A 154 -19.80 5.22 18.63
CA LYS A 154 -18.86 4.89 19.70
C LYS A 154 -18.61 3.37 19.67
N LEU A 155 -17.39 2.99 19.31
CA LEU A 155 -16.96 1.61 19.24
C LEU A 155 -16.75 1.07 20.65
N ASP A 156 -17.67 0.22 21.10
CA ASP A 156 -17.50 -0.58 22.31
C ASP A 156 -16.20 -1.40 22.20
N SER A 157 -15.28 -1.13 23.11
CA SER A 157 -13.93 -1.68 23.09
C SER A 157 -13.94 -3.13 23.55
N LYS A 158 -13.78 -4.07 22.61
CA LYS A 158 -13.60 -5.51 22.88
C LYS A 158 -12.13 -5.79 23.25
N ILE A 159 -11.62 -5.13 24.29
CA ILE A 159 -10.22 -5.29 24.68
C ILE A 159 -10.03 -6.71 25.22
N LEU A 160 -9.06 -7.43 24.65
CA LEU A 160 -8.70 -8.77 25.11
C LEU A 160 -7.96 -8.69 26.45
N LEU A 161 -8.26 -9.63 27.35
CA LEU A 161 -7.52 -9.79 28.60
C LEU A 161 -6.09 -10.29 28.36
N THR A 162 -5.86 -11.03 27.27
CA THR A 162 -4.55 -11.55 26.87
C THR A 162 -4.31 -11.41 25.36
N TYR A 163 -3.05 -11.19 24.98
CA TYR A 163 -2.61 -11.05 23.59
C TYR A 163 -1.94 -12.31 23.02
N GLU A 164 -1.98 -13.41 23.78
CA GLU A 164 -1.51 -14.71 23.33
C GLU A 164 -2.46 -15.27 22.28
N ASP A 165 -1.90 -15.67 21.14
CA ASP A 165 -2.63 -16.30 20.06
C ASP A 165 -2.07 -17.71 19.85
N SER A 166 -2.90 -18.73 20.09
CA SER A 166 -2.48 -20.13 20.03
C SER A 166 -2.08 -20.56 18.63
N ALA A 167 -2.55 -19.89 17.58
CA ALA A 167 -2.21 -20.19 16.17
C ALA A 167 -0.76 -19.81 15.82
N TYR A 168 -0.15 -18.91 16.61
CA TYR A 168 1.17 -18.38 16.36
C TYR A 168 2.15 -18.69 17.49
N MET A 169 3.43 -18.76 17.14
CA MET A 169 4.55 -18.79 18.06
C MET A 169 5.23 -17.43 18.00
N ASP A 170 5.30 -16.73 19.12
CA ASP A 170 5.93 -15.42 19.18
C ASP A 170 7.45 -15.56 19.11
N LEU A 171 8.05 -14.78 18.22
CA LEU A 171 9.50 -14.66 18.10
C LEU A 171 10.04 -13.66 19.14
N PRO A 172 11.30 -13.82 19.58
CA PRO A 172 11.93 -12.88 20.49
C PRO A 172 11.83 -11.44 19.97
N LYS A 173 11.58 -10.49 20.87
CA LYS A 173 11.61 -9.07 20.50
C LYS A 173 13.02 -8.73 20.01
N ILE A 174 13.13 -8.47 18.71
CA ILE A 174 14.35 -7.94 18.11
C ILE A 174 14.55 -6.54 18.69
N ASN A 175 15.50 -6.41 19.61
CA ASN A 175 16.00 -5.10 20.02
C ASN A 175 16.68 -4.48 18.81
N ASP A 176 16.26 -3.28 18.41
CA ASP A 176 16.87 -2.58 17.29
C ASP A 176 18.28 -2.11 17.69
N LYS A 177 19.26 -2.98 17.49
CA LYS A 177 20.68 -2.70 17.78
C LYS A 177 21.40 -2.08 16.59
N ARG A 178 20.66 -1.58 15.60
CA ARG A 178 21.26 -0.96 14.42
C ARG A 178 21.94 0.35 14.82
N GLY A 179 23.27 0.40 14.67
CA GLY A 179 24.07 1.60 14.95
C GLY A 179 23.89 2.71 13.92
N SER A 180 23.29 2.41 12.77
CA SER A 180 22.93 3.37 11.72
C SER A 180 21.63 2.96 11.01
N GLY A 181 20.78 3.93 10.69
CA GLY A 181 19.46 3.73 10.08
C GLY A 181 18.31 4.31 10.91
N MET A 182 17.11 4.37 10.32
CA MET A 182 15.91 4.84 11.02
C MET A 182 15.47 3.77 12.01
N ASN A 183 15.54 4.09 13.30
CA ASN A 183 15.14 3.18 14.38
C ASN A 183 13.67 2.75 14.21
N ILE A 184 13.38 1.50 14.60
CA ILE A 184 12.02 0.97 14.65
C ILE A 184 11.21 1.85 15.60
N LEU A 185 10.12 2.41 15.06
CA LEU A 185 9.19 3.20 15.84
C LEU A 185 8.68 2.38 17.04
N PRO A 186 8.88 2.84 18.29
CA PRO A 186 8.48 2.08 19.48
C PRO A 186 7.01 1.66 19.50
N LEU A 187 6.13 2.48 18.91
CA LEU A 187 4.71 2.16 18.77
C LEU A 187 4.46 0.87 17.97
N LEU A 188 5.25 0.58 16.93
CA LEU A 188 5.11 -0.66 16.17
C LEU A 188 5.36 -1.90 17.04
N LEU A 189 6.28 -1.81 18.00
CA LEU A 189 6.56 -2.89 18.95
C LEU A 189 5.47 -3.06 20.00
N LYS A 190 4.62 -2.03 20.20
CA LYS A 190 3.47 -2.08 21.10
C LYS A 190 2.22 -2.64 20.42
N VAL A 191 2.02 -2.37 19.13
CA VAL A 191 0.80 -2.78 18.40
C VAL A 191 0.97 -4.06 17.58
N SER A 192 2.21 -4.55 17.43
CA SER A 192 2.50 -5.76 16.65
C SER A 192 3.54 -6.66 17.31
N GLN A 193 3.47 -7.95 16.99
CA GLN A 193 4.36 -8.99 17.50
C GLN A 193 4.93 -9.80 16.32
N CYS A 194 6.25 -10.03 16.30
CA CYS A 194 6.84 -10.96 15.32
C CYS A 194 6.47 -12.39 15.72
N CYS A 195 6.14 -13.23 14.75
CA CYS A 195 5.68 -14.59 15.00
C CYS A 195 5.90 -15.52 13.82
N GLN A 196 5.78 -16.82 14.06
CA GLN A 196 5.68 -17.87 13.04
C GLN A 196 4.37 -18.65 13.24
N LYS A 197 3.78 -19.17 12.16
CA LYS A 197 2.56 -20.00 12.23
C LYS A 197 2.95 -21.42 12.66
N LYS A 198 2.30 -21.97 13.69
CA LYS A 198 2.74 -23.25 14.31
C LYS A 198 2.62 -24.50 13.42
N MET A 199 1.79 -24.46 12.38
CA MET A 199 1.43 -25.64 11.57
C MET A 199 1.92 -25.54 10.11
N GLN A 200 2.95 -24.74 9.83
CA GLN A 200 3.56 -24.67 8.49
C GLN A 200 4.82 -25.54 8.42
N GLU A 201 4.94 -26.36 7.37
CA GLU A 201 6.13 -27.18 7.09
C GLU A 201 7.40 -26.33 6.95
N LYS A 202 7.24 -25.10 6.42
CA LYS A 202 8.29 -24.08 6.33
C LYS A 202 7.79 -22.82 7.03
N PRO A 203 8.13 -22.61 8.31
CA PRO A 203 7.65 -21.45 9.04
C PRO A 203 8.26 -20.17 8.46
N THR A 204 7.40 -19.32 7.91
CA THR A 204 7.79 -17.97 7.46
C THR A 204 7.64 -16.98 8.60
N ASP A 205 8.62 -16.08 8.74
CA ASP A 205 8.53 -14.98 9.69
C ASP A 205 7.42 -14.02 9.29
N ARG A 206 6.49 -13.78 10.22
CA ARG A 206 5.37 -12.87 10.06
C ARG A 206 5.34 -11.85 11.20
N VAL A 207 4.45 -10.91 11.05
CA VAL A 207 4.09 -9.92 12.05
C VAL A 207 2.59 -10.02 12.25
N ARG A 208 2.13 -10.22 13.47
CA ARG A 208 0.70 -10.21 13.82
C ARG A 208 0.35 -8.97 14.63
N CYS A 209 -0.91 -8.53 14.52
CA CYS A 209 -1.46 -7.55 15.46
C CYS A 209 -1.45 -8.14 16.88
N ILE A 210 -1.18 -7.35 17.93
CA ILE A 210 -1.28 -7.88 19.30
C ILE A 210 -2.71 -8.35 19.63
N GLY A 211 -3.72 -7.74 19.00
CA GLY A 211 -5.12 -8.16 19.08
C GLY A 211 -5.50 -9.31 18.13
N SER A 212 -4.54 -10.02 17.54
CA SER A 212 -4.77 -11.05 16.50
C SER A 212 -5.71 -12.18 16.92
N LYS A 213 -5.77 -12.53 18.20
CA LYS A 213 -6.78 -13.49 18.71
C LYS A 213 -8.22 -13.06 18.38
N GLY A 214 -8.49 -11.76 18.31
CA GLY A 214 -9.80 -11.22 17.95
C GLY A 214 -9.88 -10.65 16.53
N CYS A 215 -8.81 -10.04 16.01
CA CYS A 215 -8.81 -9.40 14.69
C CYS A 215 -8.24 -10.25 13.54
N ALA A 216 -7.51 -11.33 13.87
CA ALA A 216 -6.78 -12.21 12.95
C ALA A 216 -5.77 -11.53 12.01
N GLN A 217 -5.51 -10.24 12.17
CA GLN A 217 -4.66 -9.51 11.23
C GLN A 217 -3.20 -9.89 11.38
N THR A 218 -2.61 -10.27 10.25
CA THR A 218 -1.18 -10.55 10.08
C THR A 218 -0.61 -9.85 8.85
N TRP A 219 0.72 -9.86 8.74
CA TRP A 219 1.52 -9.33 7.64
C TRP A 219 2.81 -10.15 7.51
N ALA A 220 3.39 -10.19 6.31
CA ALA A 220 4.76 -10.66 6.10
C ALA A 220 5.80 -9.81 6.87
N HIS A 221 6.91 -10.43 7.29
CA HIS A 221 8.09 -9.72 7.77
C HIS A 221 8.94 -9.22 6.57
N PRO A 222 9.53 -8.00 6.58
CA PRO A 222 9.64 -7.05 7.70
C PRO A 222 8.39 -6.18 7.94
N ARG A 223 8.31 -5.59 9.15
CA ARG A 223 7.20 -4.73 9.59
C ARG A 223 6.96 -3.56 8.63
N ASN A 224 5.88 -3.62 7.86
CA ASN A 224 5.42 -2.46 7.10
C ASN A 224 4.77 -1.44 8.04
N ARG A 225 5.50 -0.38 8.40
CA ARG A 225 5.08 0.67 9.35
C ARG A 225 3.69 1.21 9.01
N GLN A 226 3.46 1.59 7.76
CA GLN A 226 2.24 2.28 7.38
C GLN A 226 1.02 1.35 7.46
N ARG A 227 1.14 0.11 7.01
CA ARG A 227 0.05 -0.87 7.09
C ARG A 227 -0.32 -1.23 8.53
N ILE A 228 0.70 -1.43 9.37
CA ILE A 228 0.50 -1.75 10.78
C ILE A 228 -0.21 -0.59 11.50
N LEU A 229 0.24 0.65 11.30
CA LEU A 229 -0.39 1.82 11.92
C LEU A 229 -1.81 2.10 11.38
N ALA A 230 -2.03 1.90 10.08
CA ALA A 230 -3.35 2.04 9.46
C ALA A 230 -4.36 1.03 10.01
N HIS A 231 -3.94 -0.20 10.26
CA HIS A 231 -4.76 -1.19 10.97
C HIS A 231 -4.93 -0.80 12.44
N ALA A 232 -3.84 -0.49 13.14
CA ALA A 232 -3.85 -0.25 14.57
C ALA A 232 -4.79 0.90 14.97
N SER A 233 -4.85 1.98 14.18
CA SER A 233 -5.77 3.11 14.44
C SER A 233 -7.26 2.73 14.38
N LYS A 234 -7.61 1.62 13.73
CA LYS A 234 -9.00 1.17 13.52
C LYS A 234 -9.34 -0.11 14.27
N CYS A 235 -8.35 -0.83 14.79
CA CYS A 235 -8.54 -2.16 15.33
C CYS A 235 -9.24 -2.14 16.70
N ILE A 236 -10.48 -2.59 16.75
CA ILE A 236 -11.33 -2.57 17.96
C ILE A 236 -10.84 -3.47 19.11
N TRP A 237 -9.89 -4.35 18.80
CA TRP A 237 -9.27 -5.28 19.74
C TRP A 237 -8.01 -4.71 20.38
N LEU A 238 -7.59 -3.51 19.97
CA LEU A 238 -6.52 -2.76 20.62
C LEU A 238 -7.09 -1.79 21.67
N PRO A 239 -6.35 -1.57 22.78
CA PRO A 239 -6.62 -0.49 23.71
C PRO A 239 -6.73 0.87 22.99
N THR A 240 -7.66 1.71 23.45
CA THR A 240 -7.95 3.00 22.81
C THR A 240 -6.70 3.87 22.69
N GLU A 241 -5.83 3.85 23.69
CA GLU A 241 -4.60 4.64 23.75
C GLU A 241 -3.63 4.25 22.62
N LEU A 242 -3.56 2.96 22.27
CA LEU A 242 -2.74 2.49 21.16
C LEU A 242 -3.34 2.83 19.79
N ARG A 243 -4.67 2.87 19.69
CA ARG A 243 -5.37 3.29 18.47
C ARG A 243 -5.16 4.77 18.20
N GLU A 244 -5.32 5.61 19.24
CA GLU A 244 -5.12 7.05 19.18
C GLU A 244 -3.67 7.39 18.85
N ALA A 245 -2.70 6.77 19.54
CA ALA A 245 -1.28 6.96 19.23
C ALA A 245 -0.94 6.55 17.79
N ALA A 246 -1.57 5.50 17.25
CA ALA A 246 -1.39 5.11 15.85
C ALA A 246 -1.99 6.13 14.88
N LEU A 247 -3.14 6.71 15.23
CA LEU A 247 -3.80 7.74 14.43
C LEU A 247 -2.97 9.03 14.40
N GLU A 248 -2.53 9.52 15.56
CA GLU A 248 -1.64 10.68 15.69
C GLU A 248 -0.36 10.48 14.88
N GLN A 249 0.28 9.32 15.04
CA GLN A 249 1.49 9.01 14.30
C GLN A 249 1.27 9.04 12.78
N MET A 250 0.11 8.59 12.28
CA MET A 250 -0.19 8.69 10.85
C MET A 250 -0.45 10.13 10.41
N ALA A 251 -1.10 10.94 11.25
CA ALA A 251 -1.33 12.35 10.98
C ALA A 251 -0.02 13.14 10.89
N ASP A 252 0.95 12.87 11.78
CA ASP A 252 2.27 13.53 11.78
C ASP A 252 3.08 13.26 10.50
N ASN A 253 2.80 12.17 9.78
CA ASN A 253 3.48 11.82 8.54
C ASN A 253 2.67 12.23 7.29
N ALA A 254 1.52 12.90 7.44
CA ALA A 254 0.73 13.36 6.31
C ALA A 254 1.49 14.50 5.59
N ILE A 255 1.80 14.29 4.32
CA ILE A 255 2.41 15.31 3.45
C ILE A 255 1.30 16.28 3.03
N GLY A 256 0.90 17.16 3.94
CA GLY A 256 -0.10 18.19 3.72
C GLY A 256 -0.02 19.27 4.80
N PRO A 257 -0.47 20.50 4.53
CA PRO A 257 -0.49 21.54 5.55
C PRO A 257 -1.30 21.07 6.77
N ALA A 258 -0.76 21.26 7.97
CA ALA A 258 -1.45 20.96 9.21
C ALA A 258 -2.81 21.68 9.18
N ALA A 259 -3.90 20.92 9.27
CA ALA A 259 -5.23 21.51 9.35
C ALA A 259 -5.33 22.26 10.69
N GLU A 260 -5.32 23.59 10.65
CA GLU A 260 -5.64 24.42 11.81
C GLU A 260 -7.09 24.17 12.20
N ILE A 261 -7.30 23.36 13.23
CA ILE A 261 -8.60 23.27 13.89
C ILE A 261 -8.72 24.53 14.77
N THR A 262 -9.24 25.61 14.21
CA THR A 262 -9.68 26.76 15.02
C THR A 262 -10.81 26.31 15.95
N PRO A 263 -10.67 26.44 17.28
CA PRO A 263 -11.78 26.23 18.18
C PRO A 263 -12.80 27.35 17.97
N SER A 264 -13.91 27.04 17.31
CA SER A 264 -15.01 27.99 17.13
C SER A 264 -15.67 28.30 18.48
N ALA A 265 -15.42 29.52 18.92
CA ALA A 265 -16.14 30.36 19.87
C ALA A 265 -17.46 29.80 20.47
N SER A 266 -17.41 29.59 21.79
CA SER A 266 -18.37 30.11 22.77
C SER A 266 -19.84 30.27 22.32
N THR A 267 -20.64 29.23 22.55
CA THR A 267 -22.07 29.44 22.81
C THR A 267 -22.24 29.91 24.25
N SER A 268 -22.40 31.22 24.39
CA SER A 268 -22.81 31.92 25.61
C SER A 268 -24.11 31.31 26.17
N ARG A 269 -24.03 30.62 27.31
CA ARG A 269 -25.20 30.45 28.20
C ARG A 269 -25.11 31.50 29.29
N ARG A 270 -26.00 32.49 29.20
CA ARG A 270 -26.37 33.38 30.31
C ARG A 270 -26.73 32.54 31.54
N SER A 271 -25.86 32.54 32.55
CA SER A 271 -26.25 32.24 33.93
C SER A 271 -26.76 33.54 34.55
N LEU A 272 -28.07 33.60 34.73
CA LEU A 272 -28.74 34.58 35.58
C LEU A 272 -28.25 34.38 37.02
N ALA A 273 -27.63 35.41 37.57
CA ALA A 273 -27.44 35.54 39.00
C ALA A 273 -28.83 35.60 39.67
N HIS A 274 -29.10 34.65 40.56
CA HIS A 274 -30.09 34.81 41.61
C HIS A 274 -29.32 34.80 42.93
N SER A 275 -29.17 36.02 43.46
CA SER A 275 -28.66 36.31 44.78
C SER A 275 -29.57 35.69 45.83
N SER A 276 -29.02 34.81 46.67
CA SER A 276 -29.67 34.38 47.90
C SER A 276 -29.67 35.52 48.93
N PRO A 277 -30.78 35.78 49.62
CA PRO A 277 -30.88 36.82 50.64
C PRO A 277 -30.33 36.34 52.00
N MET A 278 -29.53 37.20 52.64
CA MET A 278 -29.22 37.09 54.07
C MET A 278 -30.49 37.31 54.89
N MET A 279 -30.93 36.29 55.62
CA MET A 279 -31.92 36.45 56.67
C MET A 279 -31.24 36.98 57.93
N ALA A 280 -31.54 38.23 58.26
CA ALA A 280 -31.39 38.77 59.60
C ALA A 280 -32.40 38.09 60.53
N LYS A 281 -31.91 37.49 61.62
CA LYS A 281 -32.71 37.13 62.79
C LYS A 281 -32.42 38.14 63.89
N THR A 282 -33.40 38.95 64.21
CA THR A 282 -33.51 39.71 65.47
C THR A 282 -34.90 39.48 66.07
N HIS A 283 -34.95 39.62 67.39
CA HIS A 283 -36.08 39.53 68.33
C HIS A 283 -36.23 38.14 69.00
N HIS A 284 -36.35 38.02 70.33
CA HIS A 284 -36.66 39.00 71.37
C HIS A 284 -36.36 38.45 72.80
N PRO A 285 -36.59 39.24 73.88
CA PRO A 285 -36.05 39.05 75.22
C PRO A 285 -36.92 38.12 76.10
N THR A 286 -36.32 37.64 77.18
CA THR A 286 -36.80 37.73 78.58
C THR A 286 -35.68 37.31 79.51
#